data_AF-A0A378BDL4-F1
#
_entry.id   AF-A0A378BDL4-F1
#
_cell.length_a   1.000
_cell.length_b   1.000
_cell.length_c   1.000
_cell.angle_alpha   90.00
_cell.angle_beta   90.00
_cell.angle_gamma   90.00
#
_symmetry.space_group_name_H-M   'P 1'
#
loop_
_entity.id
_entity.type
_entity.pdbx_description
1 polymer ?
#
loop_
_entity_poly.entity_id
_entity_poly.type
_entity_poly.pdbx_seq_one_letter_code
_entity_poly.pdbx_strand_id
1 'polypeptide(L)' 'MMTPIWLGTSWKMNKPLSQAMAWCETLAARMPEGCHPAIQPFVIPPFTAIQPVSHFLQTHQLPLLTGAQNMHEADQGA' A
#
# COMPACT_ATOMS: atom_id res chain seq x y z
N MET A 1 -19.76 16.31 5.99
CA MET A 1 -18.44 15.93 5.44
C MET A 1 -18.68 14.93 4.32
N MET A 2 -17.98 15.04 3.19
CA MET A 2 -18.08 14.03 2.12
C MET A 2 -17.39 12.75 2.58
N THR A 3 -18.04 11.59 2.40
CA THR A 3 -17.42 10.29 2.67
C THR A 3 -16.36 10.01 1.59
N PRO A 4 -15.09 9.76 1.95
CA PRO A 4 -14.06 9.49 0.96
C PRO A 4 -14.35 8.18 0.22
N ILE A 5 -14.02 8.16 -1.07
CA ILE A 5 -14.03 6.95 -1.90
C ILE A 5 -12.73 6.21 -1.65
N TRP A 6 -12.81 5.00 -1.12
CA TRP A 6 -11.64 4.15 -0.90
C TRP A 6 -11.35 3.38 -2.18
N LEU A 7 -10.18 3.61 -2.77
CA LEU A 7 -9.75 2.93 -3.99
C LEU A 7 -8.41 2.26 -3.74
N GLY A 8 -8.36 0.94 -3.81
CA GLY A 8 -7.12 0.24 -3.56
C GLY A 8 -6.96 -1.05 -4.31
N THR A 9 -5.75 -1.58 -4.26
CA THR A 9 -5.37 -2.82 -4.93
C THR A 9 -4.79 -3.81 -3.94
N SER A 10 -5.32 -5.04 -3.93
CA SER A 10 -4.70 -6.17 -3.26
C SER A 10 -3.88 -6.96 -4.26
N TRP A 11 -2.61 -7.20 -3.93
CA TRP A 11 -1.73 -7.98 -4.79
C TRP A 11 -2.00 -9.49 -4.68
N LYS A 12 -2.79 -9.93 -3.69
CA LYS A 12 -2.91 -11.36 -3.35
C LYS A 12 -1.52 -11.97 -3.15
N MET A 13 -1.30 -13.23 -3.49
CA MET A 13 0.01 -13.86 -3.44
C MET A 13 0.82 -13.63 -4.73
N ASN A 14 1.03 -12.36 -5.09
CA ASN A 14 1.83 -11.96 -6.26
C ASN A 14 2.94 -10.99 -5.86
N LYS A 15 3.95 -10.91 -6.75
CA LYS A 15 5.14 -10.06 -6.69
C LYS A 15 6.16 -10.52 -5.63
N PRO A 16 7.34 -11.03 -6.05
CA PRO A 16 8.50 -11.03 -5.18
C PRO A 16 8.91 -9.59 -4.80
N LEU A 17 9.77 -9.45 -3.80
CA LEU A 17 10.19 -8.14 -3.27
C LEU A 17 10.70 -7.20 -4.37
N SER A 18 11.49 -7.68 -5.33
CA SER A 18 11.99 -6.85 -6.44
C SER A 18 10.87 -6.21 -7.26
N GLN A 19 9.79 -6.95 -7.54
CA GLN A 19 8.63 -6.43 -8.26
C GLN A 19 7.78 -5.49 -7.39
N ALA A 20 7.72 -5.72 -6.08
CA ALA A 20 7.08 -4.80 -5.14
C ALA A 20 7.79 -3.44 -5.12
N MET A 21 9.12 -3.44 -5.08
CA MET A 21 9.92 -2.21 -5.10
C MET A 21 9.82 -1.49 -6.45
N ALA A 22 9.91 -2.21 -7.56
CA ALA A 22 9.73 -1.62 -8.90
C ALA A 22 8.34 -0.98 -9.06
N TRP A 23 7.29 -1.55 -8.46
CA TRP A 23 5.96 -0.93 -8.43
C TRP A 23 5.96 0.37 -7.62
N CYS A 24 6.65 0.42 -6.47
CA CYS A 24 6.73 1.62 -5.64
C CYS A 24 7.46 2.76 -6.37
N GLU A 25 8.59 2.46 -7.03
CA GLU A 25 9.34 3.42 -7.85
C GLU A 25 8.48 3.96 -9.00
N THR A 26 7.77 3.05 -9.69
CA THR A 26 6.85 3.43 -10.76
C THR A 26 5.73 4.33 -10.23
N LEU A 27 5.17 4.01 -9.05
CA LEU A 27 4.13 4.82 -8.44
C LEU A 27 4.65 6.21 -8.08
N ALA A 28 5.82 6.31 -7.45
CA ALA A 28 6.43 7.60 -7.10
C ALA A 28 6.63 8.49 -8.34
N ALA A 29 7.07 7.90 -9.45
CA ALA A 29 7.28 8.61 -10.70
C ALA A 29 5.96 9.06 -11.38
N ARG A 30 4.86 8.34 -11.15
CA ARG A 30 3.57 8.55 -11.83
C ARG A 30 2.54 9.31 -11.00
N MET A 31 2.73 9.42 -9.70
CA MET A 31 1.79 10.08 -8.77
C MET A 31 2.20 11.49 -8.29
N PRO A 32 3.11 12.28 -8.92
CA PRO A 32 3.48 13.61 -8.42
C PRO A 32 2.34 14.63 -8.52
N GLU A 33 1.36 14.41 -9.40
CA GLU A 33 0.15 15.24 -9.51
C GLU A 33 -0.86 15.01 -8.36
N GLY A 34 -0.58 14.05 -7.48
CA GLY A 34 -1.42 13.72 -6.33
C GLY A 34 -2.63 12.86 -6.69
N CYS A 35 -3.44 12.57 -5.67
CA CYS A 35 -4.72 11.89 -5.81
C CYS A 35 -5.86 12.90 -5.71
N HIS A 36 -6.98 12.63 -6.36
CA HIS A 36 -8.17 13.48 -6.22
C HIS A 36 -8.56 13.58 -4.72
N PRO A 37 -8.89 14.77 -4.16
CA PRO A 37 -9.11 14.95 -2.72
C PRO A 37 -10.23 14.09 -2.12
N ALA A 38 -11.16 13.60 -2.95
CA ALA A 38 -12.23 12.70 -2.53
C ALA A 38 -11.82 11.21 -2.46
N ILE A 39 -10.60 10.85 -2.88
CA ILE A 39 -10.13 9.46 -2.92
C ILE A 39 -9.11 9.22 -1.81
N GLN A 40 -9.30 8.13 -1.05
CA GLN A 40 -8.30 7.56 -0.15
C GLN A 40 -7.68 6.33 -0.82
N PRO A 41 -6.48 6.45 -1.42
CA PRO A 41 -5.84 5.31 -2.05
C PRO A 41 -5.19 4.40 -1.01
N PHE A 42 -5.14 3.09 -1.31
CA PHE A 42 -4.44 2.11 -0.49
C PHE A 42 -3.90 0.93 -1.30
N VAL A 43 -2.88 0.25 -0.77
CA VAL A 43 -2.29 -0.97 -1.35
C VAL A 43 -2.17 -2.08 -0.31
N ILE A 44 -2.46 -3.32 -0.70
CA ILE A 44 -2.37 -4.50 0.18
C ILE A 44 -1.37 -5.52 -0.41
N PRO A 45 -0.07 -5.43 -0.09
CA PRO A 45 0.95 -6.39 -0.52
C PRO A 45 0.88 -7.71 0.27
N PRO A 46 1.57 -8.79 -0.16
CA PRO A 46 1.83 -9.94 0.69
C PRO A 46 2.56 -9.52 1.98
N PHE A 47 2.36 -10.25 3.07
CA PHE A 47 2.96 -9.93 4.39
C PHE A 47 4.47 -9.66 4.33
N THR A 48 5.21 -10.46 3.56
CA THR A 48 6.66 -10.35 3.39
C THR A 48 7.12 -9.05 2.73
N ALA A 49 6.22 -8.31 2.07
CA ALA A 49 6.51 -7.04 1.41
C ALA A 49 5.89 -5.82 2.12
N ILE A 50 5.10 -6.00 3.19
CA ILE A 50 4.43 -4.88 3.89
C ILE A 50 5.46 -3.87 4.42
N GLN A 51 6.49 -4.33 5.13
CA GLN A 51 7.49 -3.45 5.73
C GLN A 51 8.26 -2.62 4.69
N PRO A 52 8.88 -3.21 3.64
CA PRO A 52 9.64 -2.42 2.67
C PRO A 52 8.76 -1.49 1.84
N VAL A 53 7.55 -1.93 1.46
CA VAL A 53 6.59 -1.07 0.76
C VAL A 53 6.19 0.11 1.64
N SER A 54 5.78 -0.14 2.89
CA SER A 54 5.37 0.94 3.81
C SER A 54 6.49 1.93 4.07
N HIS A 55 7.71 1.43 4.25
CA HIS A 55 8.88 2.28 4.44
C HIS A 55 9.12 3.17 3.21
N PHE A 56 9.09 2.61 2.00
CA PHE A 56 9.24 3.38 0.77
C PHE A 56 8.16 4.46 0.65
N LEU A 57 6.88 4.11 0.83
CA LEU A 57 5.78 5.06 0.71
C LEU A 57 5.93 6.23 1.69
N GLN A 58 6.34 5.96 2.94
CA GLN A 58 6.57 6.99 3.96
C GLN A 58 7.78 7.86 3.63
N THR A 59 8.91 7.26 3.23
CA THR A 59 10.15 7.98 2.87
C THR A 59 9.98 8.87 1.65
N HIS A 60 9.06 8.52 0.74
CA HIS A 60 8.74 9.32 -0.44
C HIS A 60 7.46 10.17 -0.28
N GLN A 61 6.88 10.21 0.93
CA GLN A 61 5.66 10.97 1.26
C GLN A 61 4.50 10.72 0.28
N LEU A 62 4.35 9.47 -0.17
CA LEU A 62 3.30 9.12 -1.12
C LEU A 62 1.94 9.06 -0.42
N PRO A 63 0.89 9.71 -0.95
CA PRO A 63 -0.40 9.86 -0.28
C PRO A 63 -1.31 8.61 -0.37
N LEU A 64 -0.82 7.43 0.01
CA LEU A 64 -1.62 6.19 0.09
C LEU A 64 -1.30 5.37 1.34
N LEU A 65 -2.28 4.59 1.79
CA LEU A 65 -2.16 3.70 2.95
C LEU A 65 -1.64 2.31 2.54
N THR A 66 -0.97 1.62 3.46
CA THR A 66 -0.65 0.18 3.33
C THR A 66 -1.59 -0.63 4.21
N GLY A 67 -2.09 -1.75 3.69
CA GLY A 67 -2.85 -2.75 4.45
C GLY A 67 -2.20 -4.13 4.46
N ALA A 68 -2.79 -5.05 5.23
CA ALA A 68 -2.47 -6.48 5.21
C ALA A 68 -3.62 -7.29 4.62
N GLN A 69 -3.32 -8.45 4.04
CA GLN A 69 -4.34 -9.31 3.38
C GLN A 69 -5.16 -10.12 4.38
N ASN A 70 -4.60 -10.35 5.56
CA ASN A 70 -5.25 -11.06 6.65
C ASN A 70 -4.68 -10.54 7.98
N MET A 71 -5.27 -10.96 9.08
CA MET A 71 -4.72 -10.82 10.43
C MET A 71 -5.23 -11.99 11.26
N HIS A 72 -4.42 -12.45 12.23
CA HIS A 72 -4.91 -13.42 13.20
C HIS A 72 -5.94 -12.75 14.13
N GLU A 73 -6.94 -13.48 14.60
CA GLU A 73 -8.00 -12.91 15.46
C GLU A 73 -7.52 -12.54 16.87
N ALA A 74 -6.53 -13.27 17.38
CA ALA A 74 -5.86 -12.97 18.65
C ALA A 74 -4.57 -12.17 18.42
N ASP A 75 -4.21 -11.35 19.40
CA ASP A 75 -3.04 -10.47 19.32
C ASP A 75 -1.70 -11.23 19.24
N GLN A 76 -1.57 -12.37 19.95
CA GLN A 76 -0.37 -13.22 20.01
C GLN A 76 -0.75 -14.68 20.36
N GLY A 77 0.11 -15.67 20.07
CA GLY A 77 -0.16 -17.08 20.40
C GLY A 77 0.99 -18.06 20.09
N ALA A 78 0.75 -19.33 20.41
CA ALA A 78 1.60 -20.49 20.10
C ALA A 78 1.00 -21.33 18.97
#